data_AF-A0A1U8I888-F1
#
_entry.id   AF-A0A1U8I888-F1
#
_cell.length_a   1.000
_cell.length_b   1.000
_cell.length_c   1.000
_cell.angle_alpha   90.00
_cell.angle_beta   90.00
_cell.angle_gamma   90.00
#
_symmetry.space_group_name_H-M   'P 1'
#
loop_
_entity.id
_entity.type
_entity.pdbx_description
1 polymer ?
#
loop_
_entity_poly.entity_id
_entity_poly.type
_entity_poly.pdbx_seq_one_letter_code
_entity_poly.pdbx_strand_id
1 'polypeptide(L)'
;MHYQLCLSTLAISIFTFFLTIFFLIPLSYSQDDENFAQCFDAFSCGDIHNLMFPFSKDDRPQLCHQDGFVLSKCEDPQPIIHIGGNEYRLMYLNHSTFTMSIVRNDLWEQSCLPNPINITINDTFLTYPPTNRHLTLFYNCSNVPQRPIIFPCSPELLSFYADDLSERDTYRDFSNSCGTNIQVQVNQSSFDEVQTERNEYMLEEWRFGFNVVYDFPSIFCERCDNLVENCFNLMNSS
;
A
#
# COMPACT_ATOMS: atom_id res chain seq x y z
N MET A 1 -47.59 -0.84 -64.52
CA MET A 1 -46.18 -0.98 -64.11
C MET A 1 -45.53 0.39 -64.18
N HIS A 2 -44.54 0.62 -63.31
CA HIS A 2 -43.78 1.86 -63.06
C HIS A 2 -44.33 2.78 -61.96
N TYR A 3 -44.07 2.38 -60.71
CA TYR A 3 -43.94 3.32 -59.61
C TYR A 3 -42.54 3.95 -59.70
N GLN A 4 -42.45 5.16 -60.25
CA GLN A 4 -41.26 6.01 -60.10
C GLN A 4 -41.36 6.71 -58.74
N LEU A 5 -40.59 6.25 -57.75
CA LEU A 5 -40.39 7.01 -56.52
C LEU A 5 -39.61 8.28 -56.86
N CYS A 6 -40.32 9.42 -56.87
CA CYS A 6 -39.72 10.73 -56.95
C CYS A 6 -39.14 11.09 -55.58
N LEU A 7 -37.94 10.60 -55.26
CA LEU A 7 -37.22 11.09 -54.09
C LEU A 7 -36.79 12.53 -54.37
N SER A 8 -37.36 13.46 -53.60
CA SER A 8 -37.03 14.88 -53.71
C SER A 8 -35.52 15.07 -53.47
N THR A 9 -34.90 16.00 -54.20
CA THR A 9 -33.48 16.34 -54.05
C THR A 9 -33.13 16.74 -52.62
N LEU A 10 -34.09 17.28 -51.87
CA LEU A 10 -34.00 17.53 -50.43
C LEU A 10 -33.82 16.24 -49.61
N ALA A 11 -34.58 15.19 -49.90
CA ALA A 11 -34.47 13.92 -49.18
C ALA A 11 -33.10 13.27 -49.40
N ILE A 12 -32.56 13.35 -50.61
CA ILE A 12 -31.22 12.85 -50.94
C ILE A 12 -30.15 13.65 -50.18
N SER A 13 -30.25 14.98 -50.19
CA SER A 13 -29.31 15.86 -49.48
C SER A 13 -29.30 15.63 -47.98
N ILE A 14 -30.46 15.42 -47.37
CA ILE A 14 -30.61 15.14 -45.94
C ILE A 14 -29.98 13.78 -45.61
N PHE A 15 -30.25 12.76 -46.42
CA PHE A 15 -29.69 11.42 -46.21
C PHE A 15 -28.16 11.41 -46.33
N THR A 16 -27.60 12.12 -47.32
CA THR A 16 -26.15 12.25 -47.47
C THR A 16 -25.51 12.99 -46.30
N PHE A 17 -26.17 14.02 -45.75
CA PHE A 17 -25.68 14.77 -44.59
C PHE A 17 -25.62 13.88 -43.33
N PHE A 18 -26.68 13.09 -43.08
CA PHE A 18 -26.69 12.14 -41.96
C PHE A 18 -25.65 11.03 -42.11
N LEU A 19 -25.44 10.51 -43.32
CA LEU A 19 -24.37 9.55 -43.59
C LEU A 19 -22.99 10.15 -43.31
N THR A 20 -22.72 11.38 -43.75
CA THR A 20 -21.43 12.04 -43.48
C THR A 20 -21.20 12.27 -41.99
N ILE A 21 -22.25 12.60 -41.21
CA ILE A 21 -22.14 12.72 -39.75
C ILE A 21 -21.82 11.35 -39.14
N PHE A 22 -22.46 10.28 -39.59
CA PHE A 22 -22.19 8.92 -39.10
C PHE A 22 -20.75 8.45 -39.36
N PHE A 23 -20.14 8.89 -40.47
CA PHE A 23 -18.73 8.63 -40.79
C PHE A 23 -17.74 9.62 -40.13
N LEU A 24 -18.23 10.76 -39.61
CA LEU A 24 -17.43 11.77 -38.91
C LEU A 24 -17.44 11.58 -37.39
N ILE A 25 -18.39 10.80 -36.85
CA ILE A 25 -18.26 10.27 -35.49
C ILE A 25 -17.06 9.33 -35.54
N PRO A 26 -15.97 9.58 -34.79
CA PRO A 26 -14.94 8.57 -34.64
C PRO A 26 -15.65 7.32 -34.14
N LEU A 27 -15.61 6.23 -34.90
CA LEU A 27 -15.81 4.91 -34.33
C LEU A 27 -14.91 4.92 -33.10
N SER A 28 -15.53 4.87 -31.92
CA SER A 28 -14.81 4.60 -30.69
C SER A 28 -14.16 3.25 -30.93
N TYR A 29 -12.92 3.27 -31.41
CA TYR A 29 -11.99 2.22 -31.16
C TYR A 29 -11.99 2.13 -29.65
N SER A 30 -12.64 1.10 -29.09
CA SER A 30 -12.26 0.68 -27.75
C SER A 30 -10.75 0.49 -27.86
N GLN A 31 -10.01 1.39 -27.19
CA GLN A 31 -8.65 1.10 -26.79
C GLN A 31 -8.73 -0.30 -26.20
N ASP A 32 -7.86 -1.19 -26.71
CA ASP A 32 -7.70 -2.59 -26.30
C ASP A 32 -8.54 -2.91 -25.09
N ASP A 33 -9.62 -3.69 -25.23
CA ASP A 33 -10.46 -4.09 -24.09
C ASP A 33 -9.51 -4.75 -23.06
N GLU A 34 -9.01 -3.94 -22.11
CA GLU A 34 -8.08 -4.38 -21.09
C GLU A 34 -8.87 -5.36 -20.26
N ASN A 35 -8.67 -6.65 -20.55
CA ASN A 35 -9.40 -7.69 -19.88
C ASN A 35 -8.87 -7.75 -18.45
N PHE A 36 -9.72 -7.45 -17.47
CA PHE A 36 -9.38 -7.51 -16.05
C PHE A 36 -8.75 -8.85 -15.63
N ALA A 37 -9.04 -9.94 -16.36
CA ALA A 37 -8.40 -11.22 -16.17
C ALA A 37 -6.86 -11.16 -16.25
N GLN A 38 -6.29 -10.29 -17.08
CA GLN A 38 -4.84 -10.12 -17.20
C GLN A 38 -4.22 -9.61 -15.90
N CYS A 39 -4.98 -8.91 -15.04
CA CYS A 39 -4.49 -8.47 -13.73
C CYS A 39 -4.19 -9.63 -12.77
N PHE A 40 -4.67 -10.84 -13.09
CA PHE A 40 -4.35 -12.08 -12.37
C PHE A 40 -3.12 -12.80 -12.89
N ASP A 41 -2.53 -12.33 -14.00
CA ASP A 41 -1.25 -12.84 -14.47
C ASP A 41 -0.17 -12.57 -13.43
N ALA A 42 0.42 -13.65 -12.93
CA ALA A 42 1.39 -13.62 -11.85
C ALA A 42 2.68 -12.90 -12.28
N PHE A 43 3.23 -12.09 -11.39
CA PHE A 43 4.51 -11.41 -11.59
C PHE A 43 5.37 -11.46 -10.32
N SER A 44 6.59 -10.95 -10.43
CA SER A 44 7.50 -10.78 -9.30
C SER A 44 8.00 -9.34 -9.24
N CYS A 45 8.36 -8.90 -8.04
CA CYS A 45 8.95 -7.60 -7.78
C CYS A 45 9.91 -7.77 -6.60
N GLY A 46 11.23 -7.65 -6.84
CA GLY A 46 12.23 -8.10 -5.89
C GLY A 46 12.11 -9.60 -5.56
N ASP A 47 12.23 -9.93 -4.28
CA ASP A 47 12.08 -11.28 -3.73
C ASP A 47 10.61 -11.70 -3.51
N ILE A 48 9.66 -10.81 -3.80
CA ILE A 48 8.23 -11.10 -3.66
C ILE A 48 7.71 -11.65 -4.98
N HIS A 49 7.38 -12.94 -4.96
CA HIS A 49 6.92 -13.70 -6.11
C HIS A 49 5.41 -13.97 -6.07
N ASN A 50 4.85 -14.40 -7.20
CA ASN A 50 3.44 -14.75 -7.36
C ASN A 50 2.46 -13.61 -7.03
N LEU A 51 2.91 -12.37 -7.23
CA LEU A 51 2.07 -11.19 -7.11
C LEU A 51 1.04 -11.17 -8.21
N MET A 52 -0.17 -10.76 -7.86
CA MET A 52 -1.31 -10.58 -8.77
C MET A 52 -2.17 -9.45 -8.20
N PHE A 53 -3.23 -9.05 -8.91
CA PHE A 53 -4.23 -8.13 -8.37
C PHE A 53 -4.59 -8.50 -6.91
N PRO A 54 -4.56 -7.55 -5.95
CA PRO A 54 -4.54 -6.10 -6.14
C PRO A 54 -3.16 -5.49 -6.30
N PHE A 55 -2.10 -6.29 -6.15
CA PHE A 55 -0.73 -5.81 -6.33
C PHE A 55 -0.46 -5.49 -7.79
N SER A 56 0.12 -4.33 -8.02
CA SER A 56 0.54 -3.89 -9.35
C SER A 56 1.92 -3.23 -9.28
N LYS A 57 2.48 -2.88 -10.43
CA LYS A 57 3.68 -2.05 -10.58
C LYS A 57 3.48 -1.11 -11.77
N ASP A 58 4.29 -0.07 -11.87
CA ASP A 58 4.08 1.04 -12.81
C ASP A 58 3.97 0.66 -14.29
N ASP A 59 4.50 -0.49 -14.71
CA ASP A 59 4.45 -0.98 -16.09
C ASP A 59 3.22 -1.85 -16.41
N ARG A 60 2.32 -2.08 -15.43
CA ARG A 60 1.06 -2.78 -15.66
C ARG A 60 -0.05 -1.80 -16.10
N PRO A 61 -1.11 -2.30 -16.75
CA PRO A 61 -2.24 -1.46 -17.14
C PRO A 61 -2.90 -0.76 -15.96
N GLN A 62 -3.40 0.45 -16.18
CA GLN A 62 -4.05 1.26 -15.15
C GLN A 62 -5.24 0.51 -14.51
N LEU A 63 -5.93 -0.34 -15.28
CA LEU A 63 -7.01 -1.20 -14.80
C LEU A 63 -6.58 -2.17 -13.69
N CYS A 64 -5.30 -2.51 -13.58
CA CYS A 64 -4.79 -3.39 -12.53
C CYS A 64 -4.37 -2.63 -11.26
N HIS A 65 -4.34 -1.30 -11.30
CA HIS A 65 -3.83 -0.49 -10.20
C HIS A 65 -4.89 -0.33 -9.12
N GLN A 66 -4.53 -0.64 -7.89
CA GLN A 66 -5.33 -0.41 -6.69
C GLN A 66 -4.52 0.46 -5.72
N ASP A 67 -5.12 1.55 -5.23
CA ASP A 67 -4.52 2.40 -4.21
C ASP A 67 -4.14 1.57 -2.98
N GLY A 68 -2.93 1.78 -2.45
CA GLY A 68 -2.40 0.96 -1.36
C GLY A 68 -1.64 -0.30 -1.80
N PHE A 69 -1.65 -0.66 -3.09
CA PHE A 69 -1.06 -1.91 -3.58
C PHE A 69 -0.11 -1.75 -4.78
N VAL A 70 0.26 -0.51 -5.12
CA VAL A 70 1.24 -0.24 -6.18
C VAL A 70 2.65 -0.41 -5.62
N LEU A 71 3.43 -1.25 -6.30
CA LEU A 71 4.81 -1.56 -6.00
C LEU A 71 5.75 -0.79 -6.93
N SER A 72 6.89 -0.39 -6.37
CA SER A 72 8.01 0.23 -7.06
C SER A 72 9.33 -0.35 -6.52
N LYS A 73 10.46 0.03 -7.13
CA LYS A 73 11.79 -0.47 -6.72
C LYS A 73 11.92 -1.99 -6.79
N CYS A 74 11.36 -2.59 -7.84
CA CYS A 74 11.42 -4.05 -8.07
C CYS A 74 12.83 -4.58 -8.39
N GLU A 75 13.79 -3.69 -8.66
CA GLU A 75 15.20 -4.00 -8.78
C GLU A 75 15.88 -4.34 -7.44
N ASP A 76 15.29 -3.90 -6.32
CA ASP A 76 15.75 -4.21 -4.97
C ASP A 76 15.13 -5.52 -4.47
N PRO A 77 15.80 -6.26 -3.56
CA PRO A 77 15.24 -7.47 -2.96
C PRO A 77 13.92 -7.23 -2.22
N GLN A 78 13.81 -6.11 -1.49
CA GLN A 78 12.58 -5.69 -0.81
C GLN A 78 11.98 -4.47 -1.54
N PRO A 79 10.90 -4.66 -2.33
CA PRO A 79 10.29 -3.57 -3.09
C PRO A 79 9.54 -2.59 -2.18
N ILE A 80 9.25 -1.41 -2.72
CA ILE A 80 8.50 -0.35 -2.03
C ILE A 80 7.02 -0.45 -2.39
N ILE A 81 6.15 -0.54 -1.38
CA ILE A 81 4.70 -0.42 -1.49
C ILE A 81 4.24 0.97 -1.00
N HIS A 82 3.35 1.60 -1.77
CA HIS A 82 2.82 2.93 -1.49
C HIS A 82 1.44 2.83 -0.84
N ILE A 83 1.31 3.27 0.42
CA ILE A 83 0.06 3.19 1.19
C ILE A 83 -0.25 4.54 1.83
N GLY A 84 -1.40 5.13 1.50
CA GLY A 84 -1.84 6.40 2.09
C GLY A 84 -0.84 7.54 1.92
N GLY A 85 -0.08 7.56 0.83
CA GLY A 85 0.96 8.56 0.55
C GLY A 85 2.30 8.34 1.27
N ASN A 86 2.47 7.20 1.96
CA ASN A 86 3.71 6.83 2.64
C ASN A 86 4.34 5.59 2.00
N GLU A 87 5.66 5.48 2.11
CA GLU A 87 6.44 4.38 1.57
C GLU A 87 6.76 3.34 2.63
N TYR A 88 6.57 2.07 2.27
CA TYR A 88 6.94 0.94 3.10
C TYR A 88 7.72 -0.08 2.26
N ARG A 89 8.65 -0.79 2.88
CA ARG A 89 9.27 -1.97 2.26
C ARG A 89 8.39 -3.19 2.48
N LEU A 90 8.06 -3.89 1.41
CA LEU A 90 7.32 -5.15 1.48
C LEU A 90 8.30 -6.29 1.76
N MET A 91 8.18 -6.88 2.94
CA MET A 91 9.09 -7.94 3.43
C MET A 91 8.58 -9.33 3.10
N TYR A 92 7.26 -9.52 3.19
CA TYR A 92 6.63 -10.82 3.04
C TYR A 92 5.17 -10.68 2.66
N LEU A 93 4.66 -11.67 1.92
CA LEU A 93 3.25 -11.77 1.54
C LEU A 93 2.74 -13.19 1.80
N ASN A 94 1.64 -13.29 2.53
CA ASN A 94 0.89 -14.51 2.75
C ASN A 94 -0.46 -14.45 2.04
N HIS A 95 -0.55 -15.13 0.90
CA HIS A 95 -1.79 -15.19 0.12
C HIS A 95 -2.91 -15.94 0.83
N SER A 96 -2.60 -16.90 1.71
CA SER A 96 -3.63 -17.70 2.40
C SER A 96 -4.37 -16.91 3.48
N THR A 97 -3.71 -15.91 4.06
CA THR A 97 -4.28 -15.07 5.13
C THR A 97 -4.47 -13.62 4.71
N PHE A 98 -4.25 -13.30 3.42
CA PHE A 98 -4.23 -11.93 2.88
C PHE A 98 -3.46 -10.97 3.79
N THR A 99 -2.27 -11.38 4.19
CA THR A 99 -1.44 -10.63 5.14
C THR A 99 -0.13 -10.28 4.49
N MET A 100 0.26 -9.02 4.57
CA MET A 100 1.60 -8.56 4.19
C MET A 100 2.37 -8.09 5.42
N SER A 101 3.66 -8.36 5.46
CA SER A 101 4.58 -7.80 6.45
C SER A 101 5.35 -6.67 5.80
N ILE A 102 5.30 -5.49 6.40
CA ILE A 102 5.91 -4.29 5.84
C ILE A 102 6.74 -3.56 6.89
N VAL A 103 7.75 -2.82 6.45
CA VAL A 103 8.59 -1.97 7.30
C VAL A 103 8.48 -0.53 6.82
N ARG A 104 8.40 0.43 7.74
CA ARG A 104 8.47 1.86 7.40
C ARG A 104 9.78 2.15 6.67
N ASN A 105 9.70 2.68 5.45
CA ASN A 105 10.90 2.87 4.61
C ASN A 105 11.88 3.86 5.26
N ASP A 106 11.36 4.89 5.94
CA ASP A 106 12.17 5.91 6.62
C ASP A 106 12.93 5.39 7.85
N LEU A 107 12.49 4.27 8.43
CA LEU A 107 13.12 3.59 9.57
C LEU A 107 13.96 2.36 9.19
N TRP A 108 14.10 2.08 7.89
CA TRP A 108 14.75 0.86 7.41
C TRP A 108 16.27 0.82 7.65
N GLU A 109 16.96 1.92 7.36
CA GLU A 109 18.43 2.03 7.52
C GLU A 109 18.84 2.74 8.81
N GLN A 110 17.93 3.46 9.45
CA GLN A 110 18.24 4.30 10.61
C GLN A 110 17.05 4.44 11.55
N SER A 111 17.31 4.39 12.85
CA SER A 111 16.32 4.70 13.89
C SER A 111 16.12 6.20 14.09
N CYS A 112 17.13 6.99 13.71
CA CYS A 112 17.18 8.44 13.87
C CYS A 112 16.60 9.14 12.64
N LEU A 113 15.31 9.45 12.70
CA LEU A 113 14.62 10.19 11.64
C LEU A 113 15.00 11.67 11.68
N PRO A 114 15.35 12.30 10.54
CA PRO A 114 15.56 13.74 10.45
C PRO A 114 14.31 14.54 10.82
N ASN A 115 13.13 14.03 10.41
CA ASN A 115 11.82 14.60 10.69
C ASN A 115 10.87 13.51 11.21
N PRO A 116 10.91 13.18 12.52
CA PRO A 116 10.04 12.16 13.09
C PRO A 116 8.57 12.58 12.98
N ILE A 117 7.78 11.80 12.24
CA ILE A 117 6.33 11.98 12.10
C ILE A 117 5.56 10.70 12.43
N ASN A 118 4.36 10.89 12.99
CA ASN A 118 3.39 9.81 13.16
C ASN A 118 2.80 9.45 11.81
N ILE A 119 2.88 8.16 11.48
CA ILE A 119 2.30 7.61 10.25
C ILE A 119 1.37 6.47 10.64
N THR A 120 0.14 6.56 10.17
CA THR A 120 -0.84 5.48 10.29
C THR A 120 -1.29 5.06 8.89
N ILE A 121 -1.51 3.78 8.69
CA ILE A 121 -2.17 3.27 7.51
C ILE A 121 -3.60 3.77 7.55
N ASN A 122 -3.93 4.59 6.56
CA ASN A 122 -5.28 5.12 6.36
C ASN A 122 -5.73 4.66 4.98
N ASP A 123 -6.21 3.41 4.92
CA ASP A 123 -6.70 2.77 3.71
C ASP A 123 -7.92 1.93 4.08
N THR A 124 -8.97 1.98 3.25
CA THR A 124 -10.25 1.32 3.51
C THR A 124 -10.18 -0.20 3.52
N PHE A 125 -9.18 -0.80 2.87
CA PHE A 125 -9.05 -2.25 2.76
C PHE A 125 -7.99 -2.82 3.68
N LEU A 126 -7.21 -1.98 4.36
CA LEU A 126 -6.09 -2.39 5.19
C LEU A 126 -6.42 -2.26 6.67
N THR A 127 -6.07 -3.29 7.43
CA THR A 127 -6.27 -3.32 8.88
C THR A 127 -5.05 -3.84 9.61
N TYR A 128 -4.84 -3.33 10.83
CA TYR A 128 -3.82 -3.85 11.73
C TYR A 128 -4.32 -5.11 12.45
N PRO A 129 -3.65 -6.26 12.32
CA PRO A 129 -3.98 -7.44 13.10
C PRO A 129 -3.56 -7.27 14.57
N PRO A 130 -4.19 -8.01 15.51
CA PRO A 130 -3.84 -7.97 16.93
C PRO A 130 -2.45 -8.56 17.23
N THR A 131 -1.77 -9.13 16.23
CA THR A 131 -0.37 -9.59 16.33
C THR A 131 0.64 -8.45 16.28
N ASN A 132 0.18 -7.21 16.08
CA ASN A 132 1.01 -6.02 16.16
C ASN A 132 0.92 -5.37 17.53
N ARG A 133 1.96 -4.61 17.89
CA ARG A 133 2.03 -3.77 19.08
C ARG A 133 2.51 -2.37 18.72
N HIS A 134 2.15 -1.41 19.58
CA HIS A 134 2.58 -0.03 19.45
C HIS A 134 3.84 0.21 20.27
N LEU A 135 4.91 0.68 19.62
CA LEU A 135 6.07 1.24 20.31
C LEU A 135 6.05 2.75 20.18
N THR A 136 6.44 3.46 21.24
CA THR A 136 6.71 4.91 21.17
C THR A 136 8.21 5.15 21.16
N LEU A 137 8.69 5.82 20.12
CA LEU A 137 10.07 6.25 19.98
C LEU A 137 10.16 7.70 20.44
N PHE A 138 10.97 7.95 21.46
CA PHE A 138 11.24 9.26 22.03
C PHE A 138 12.60 9.76 21.56
N TYR A 139 12.66 10.99 21.05
CA TYR A 139 13.86 11.58 20.46
C TYR A 139 14.37 12.76 21.28
N ASN A 140 15.69 12.85 21.42
CA ASN A 140 16.40 13.99 22.02
C ASN A 140 15.86 14.37 23.41
N CYS A 141 15.93 13.42 24.34
CA CYS A 141 15.41 13.50 25.69
C CYS A 141 16.48 13.91 26.69
N SER A 142 16.10 14.79 27.62
CA SER A 142 16.90 15.16 28.80
C SER A 142 16.65 14.26 30.01
N ASN A 143 15.53 13.53 30.01
CA ASN A 143 15.17 12.56 31.03
C ASN A 143 14.81 11.22 30.37
N VAL A 144 15.24 10.12 30.97
CA VAL A 144 15.04 8.76 30.45
C VAL A 144 14.64 7.82 31.59
N PRO A 145 13.94 6.70 31.31
CA PRO A 145 13.65 5.72 32.34
C PRO A 145 14.93 5.13 32.95
N GLN A 146 14.82 4.46 34.10
CA GLN A 146 15.99 3.92 34.83
C GLN A 146 16.83 2.92 34.01
N ARG A 147 16.21 2.23 33.04
CA ARG A 147 16.86 1.25 32.16
C ARG A 147 16.34 1.44 30.73
N PRO A 148 16.72 2.54 30.08
CA PRO A 148 16.26 2.83 28.74
C PRO A 148 16.97 1.93 27.74
N ILE A 149 16.29 1.58 26.66
CA ILE A 149 16.93 0.99 25.49
C ILE A 149 17.19 2.14 24.53
N ILE A 150 18.46 2.55 24.46
CA ILE A 150 18.87 3.82 23.84
C ILE A 150 19.25 3.58 22.39
N PHE A 151 18.77 4.42 21.49
CA PHE A 151 19.34 4.58 20.15
C PHE A 151 19.95 5.98 20.03
N PRO A 152 21.26 6.11 19.74
CA PRO A 152 21.93 7.40 19.78
C PRO A 152 21.65 8.22 18.50
N CYS A 153 20.90 9.32 18.62
CA CYS A 153 20.64 10.26 17.52
C CYS A 153 21.42 11.58 17.62
N SER A 154 21.85 11.93 18.83
CA SER A 154 22.59 13.15 19.13
C SER A 154 23.67 12.83 20.15
N PRO A 155 24.84 13.49 20.09
CA PRO A 155 25.88 13.32 21.10
C PRO A 155 25.49 13.82 22.50
N GLU A 156 24.53 14.76 22.59
CA GLU A 156 24.20 15.45 23.85
C GLU A 156 22.89 14.97 24.48
N LEU A 157 21.98 14.39 23.69
CA LEU A 157 20.65 13.98 24.13
C LEU A 157 20.38 12.53 23.77
N LEU A 158 19.67 11.83 24.66
CA LEU A 158 19.37 10.41 24.49
C LEU A 158 18.06 10.22 23.73
N SER A 159 17.96 9.15 22.93
CA SER A 159 16.70 8.72 22.33
C SER A 159 16.45 7.27 22.72
N PHE A 160 15.20 6.91 23.01
CA PHE A 160 14.85 5.58 23.52
C PHE A 160 13.44 5.20 23.08
N TYR A 161 13.08 3.91 23.17
CA TYR A 161 11.72 3.45 22.89
C TYR A 161 11.03 2.86 24.12
N ALA A 162 9.69 2.83 24.09
CA ALA A 162 8.85 2.19 25.09
C ALA A 162 7.70 1.39 24.44
N ASP A 163 7.49 0.15 24.90
CA ASP A 163 6.46 -0.81 24.44
C ASP A 163 5.11 -0.60 25.12
N ASP A 164 4.61 0.64 25.04
CA ASP A 164 3.46 1.15 25.80
C ASP A 164 3.78 1.33 27.30
N LEU A 165 3.74 2.57 27.75
CA LEU A 165 4.07 2.90 29.12
C LEU A 165 2.87 2.51 29.99
N SER A 166 3.05 1.46 30.80
CA SER A 166 2.05 0.91 31.71
C SER A 166 1.40 1.94 32.65
N GLU A 167 1.97 3.15 32.74
CA GLU A 167 1.45 4.28 33.48
C GLU A 167 1.43 5.53 32.59
N ARG A 168 0.24 6.10 32.37
CA ARG A 168 0.01 7.31 31.57
C ARG A 168 0.82 8.51 32.07
N ASP A 169 1.06 8.58 33.38
CA ASP A 169 1.83 9.67 34.00
C ASP A 169 3.30 9.63 33.55
N THR A 170 3.90 8.44 33.51
CA THR A 170 5.28 8.22 33.04
C THR A 170 5.45 8.58 31.55
N TYR A 171 4.43 8.29 30.71
CA TYR A 171 4.41 8.73 29.31
C TYR A 171 4.46 10.25 29.18
N ARG A 172 3.61 10.94 29.95
CA ARG A 172 3.51 12.40 29.88
C ARG A 172 4.82 13.05 30.32
N ASP A 173 5.45 12.53 31.35
CA ASP A 173 6.71 13.06 31.86
C ASP A 173 7.83 12.93 30.83
N PHE A 174 7.95 11.78 30.15
CA PHE A 174 8.93 11.63 29.07
C PHE A 174 8.62 12.52 27.88
N SER A 175 7.36 12.56 27.42
CA SER A 175 6.94 13.41 26.31
C SER A 175 7.31 14.88 26.51
N ASN A 176 7.19 15.40 27.74
CA ASN A 176 7.58 16.77 28.08
C ASN A 176 9.10 17.00 28.14
N SER A 177 9.88 15.93 28.34
CA SER A 177 11.35 15.99 28.48
C SER A 177 12.11 15.74 27.18
N CYS A 178 11.39 15.37 26.12
CA CYS A 178 11.93 14.99 24.82
C CYS A 178 11.57 16.04 23.76
N GLY A 179 12.43 16.17 22.74
CA GLY A 179 12.17 17.09 21.63
C GLY A 179 10.95 16.68 20.79
N THR A 180 10.78 15.37 20.56
CA THR A 180 9.62 14.81 19.86
C THR A 180 9.44 13.32 20.19
N ASN A 181 8.27 12.77 19.85
CA ASN A 181 7.99 11.34 19.90
C ASN A 181 7.06 10.92 18.77
N ILE A 182 7.21 9.67 18.34
CA ILE A 182 6.32 9.03 17.35
C ILE A 182 5.91 7.65 17.85
N GLN A 183 4.74 7.21 17.43
CA GLN A 183 4.27 5.85 17.62
C GLN A 183 4.47 5.06 16.32
N VAL A 184 4.98 3.84 16.46
CA VAL A 184 5.19 2.91 15.35
C VAL A 184 4.55 1.56 15.68
N GLN A 185 4.20 0.82 14.63
CA GLN A 185 3.73 -0.55 14.74
C GLN A 185 4.91 -1.50 14.63
N VAL A 186 4.93 -2.56 15.45
CA VAL A 186 5.87 -3.67 15.33
C VAL A 186 5.14 -5.00 15.43
N ASN A 187 5.69 -6.05 14.80
CA ASN A 187 5.24 -7.41 15.02
C ASN A 187 5.61 -7.84 16.45
N GLN A 188 4.61 -8.27 17.22
CA GLN A 188 4.78 -8.66 18.61
C GLN A 188 5.82 -9.76 18.79
N SER A 189 5.72 -10.84 18.01
CA SER A 189 6.58 -12.01 18.17
C SER A 189 8.03 -11.69 17.81
N SER A 190 8.25 -10.97 16.70
CA SER A 190 9.59 -10.52 16.31
C SER A 190 10.21 -9.58 17.34
N PHE A 191 9.39 -8.71 17.96
CA PHE A 191 9.87 -7.80 18.99
C PHE A 191 10.20 -8.53 20.30
N ASP A 192 9.34 -9.45 20.76
CA ASP A 192 9.53 -10.25 21.97
C ASP A 192 10.81 -11.13 21.87
N GLU A 193 11.14 -11.64 20.68
CA GLU A 193 12.35 -12.41 20.39
C GLU A 193 13.62 -11.56 20.65
N VAL A 194 13.69 -10.35 20.09
CA VAL A 194 14.82 -9.44 20.29
C VAL A 194 14.96 -8.99 21.75
N GLN A 195 13.85 -8.79 22.47
CA GLN A 195 13.91 -8.47 23.90
C GLN A 195 14.56 -9.60 24.73
N THR A 196 14.42 -10.84 24.28
CA THR A 196 14.92 -12.03 24.98
C THR A 196 16.41 -12.26 24.72
N GLU A 197 16.89 -11.97 23.51
CA GLU A 197 18.29 -12.16 23.09
C GLU A 197 19.24 -11.01 23.49
N ARG A 198 18.73 -10.09 24.33
CA ARG A 198 19.35 -8.87 24.86
C ARG A 198 20.89 -8.85 24.87
N ASN A 199 21.46 -8.44 23.75
CA ASN A 199 22.79 -7.86 23.68
C ASN A 199 22.63 -6.36 23.39
N GLU A 200 23.28 -5.51 24.18
CA GLU A 200 23.24 -4.04 24.13
C GLU A 200 23.59 -3.44 22.75
N TYR A 201 24.11 -4.27 21.84
CA TYR A 201 24.54 -3.94 20.49
C TYR A 201 23.61 -4.43 19.37
N MET A 202 22.50 -5.12 19.68
CA MET A 202 21.59 -5.68 18.65
C MET A 202 20.55 -4.67 18.13
N LEU A 203 20.74 -3.39 18.46
CA LEU A 203 19.90 -2.28 18.02
C LEU A 203 20.20 -1.85 16.57
N GLU A 204 20.95 -2.62 15.79
CA GLU A 204 21.13 -2.36 14.36
C GLU A 204 19.97 -2.92 13.51
N GLU A 205 19.10 -3.76 14.07
CA GLU A 205 17.95 -4.32 13.36
C GLU A 205 16.64 -3.59 13.68
N TRP A 206 16.60 -2.26 13.49
CA TRP A 206 15.35 -1.46 13.51
C TRP A 206 14.37 -1.81 12.38
N ARG A 207 14.64 -2.89 11.66
CA ARG A 207 13.83 -3.49 10.60
C ARG A 207 12.59 -4.20 11.16
N PHE A 208 12.10 -3.77 12.32
CA PHE A 208 10.88 -4.28 12.90
C PHE A 208 9.71 -3.89 12.00
N GLY A 209 9.35 -4.84 11.15
CA GLY A 209 8.14 -4.75 10.37
C GLY A 209 6.93 -4.96 11.24
N PHE A 210 5.78 -4.73 10.65
CA PHE A 210 4.49 -5.04 11.22
C PHE A 210 3.60 -5.65 10.15
N ASN A 211 2.59 -6.40 10.57
CA ASN A 211 1.69 -7.05 9.65
C ASN A 211 0.52 -6.13 9.29
N VAL A 212 0.01 -6.28 8.08
CA VAL A 212 -1.20 -5.60 7.60
C VAL A 212 -2.06 -6.65 6.91
N VAL A 213 -3.32 -6.72 7.28
CA VAL A 213 -4.30 -7.60 6.63
C VAL A 213 -5.06 -6.78 5.60
N TYR A 214 -5.15 -7.29 4.37
CA TYR A 214 -5.92 -6.66 3.29
C TYR A 214 -7.19 -7.45 2.99
N ASP A 215 -8.31 -6.74 2.82
CA ASP A 215 -9.60 -7.32 2.47
C ASP A 215 -9.70 -7.55 0.95
N PHE A 216 -9.05 -8.63 0.49
CA PHE A 216 -9.09 -9.00 -0.92
C PHE A 216 -10.51 -9.17 -1.50
N PRO A 217 -11.46 -9.86 -0.82
CA PRO A 217 -12.84 -9.94 -1.29
C PRO A 217 -13.48 -8.56 -1.53
N SER A 218 -13.33 -7.61 -0.60
CA SER A 218 -13.90 -6.27 -0.78
C SER A 218 -13.24 -5.51 -1.92
N ILE A 219 -11.91 -5.59 -2.07
CA ILE A 219 -11.19 -4.96 -3.19
C ILE A 219 -11.67 -5.53 -4.53
N PHE A 220 -11.81 -6.86 -4.61
CA PHE A 220 -12.28 -7.52 -5.82
C PHE A 220 -13.73 -7.16 -6.16
N CYS A 221 -14.63 -7.16 -5.17
CA CYS A 221 -16.02 -6.76 -5.36
C CYS A 221 -16.14 -5.32 -5.86
N GLU A 222 -15.44 -4.36 -5.23
CA GLU A 222 -15.46 -2.97 -5.66
C GLU A 222 -14.95 -2.81 -7.11
N ARG A 223 -13.91 -3.54 -7.48
CA ARG A 223 -13.40 -3.56 -8.85
C ARG A 223 -14.43 -4.12 -9.83
N CYS A 224 -15.13 -5.18 -9.47
CA CYS A 224 -16.15 -5.81 -10.30
C CYS A 224 -17.41 -4.97 -10.47
N ASP A 225 -17.86 -4.27 -9.43
CA ASP A 225 -19.00 -3.35 -9.52
C ASP A 225 -18.72 -2.21 -10.50
N ASN A 226 -17.46 -1.76 -10.58
CA ASN A 226 -17.03 -0.75 -11.54
C ASN A 226 -16.87 -1.28 -12.98
N LEU A 227 -16.79 -2.60 -13.16
CA LEU A 227 -16.47 -3.28 -14.43
C LEU A 227 -17.54 -4.32 -14.80
N VAL A 228 -18.82 -4.02 -14.56
CA VAL A 228 -19.99 -4.94 -14.60
C VAL A 228 -19.97 -6.02 -15.72
N GLU A 229 -19.42 -5.74 -16.91
CA GLU A 229 -19.32 -6.70 -18.01
C GLU A 229 -18.12 -7.68 -17.94
N ASN A 230 -17.04 -7.37 -17.23
CA ASN A 230 -15.77 -8.10 -17.27
C ASN A 230 -15.58 -9.17 -16.18
N CYS A 231 -16.18 -9.01 -14.99
CA CYS A 231 -15.99 -10.00 -13.91
C CYS A 231 -16.82 -11.28 -14.06
N PHE A 232 -17.88 -11.27 -14.87
CA PHE A 232 -18.73 -12.45 -15.09
C PHE A 232 -17.94 -13.64 -15.70
N ASN A 233 -16.90 -13.35 -16.48
CA ASN A 233 -16.10 -14.38 -17.15
C ASN A 233 -15.06 -15.04 -16.24
N LEU A 234 -14.61 -14.35 -15.17
CA LEU A 234 -13.60 -14.86 -14.23
C LEU A 234 -14.16 -15.91 -13.26
N MET A 235 -15.44 -15.79 -12.87
CA MET A 235 -16.10 -16.76 -11.99
C MET A 235 -16.48 -18.07 -12.69
N ASN A 236 -16.44 -18.11 -14.02
CA ASN A 236 -16.84 -19.28 -14.81
C ASN A 236 -15.64 -20.09 -15.36
N SER A 237 -14.40 -19.67 -15.07
CA SER A 237 -13.16 -20.30 -15.54
C SER A 237 -12.42 -21.15 -14.50
N SER A 238 -13.00 -21.34 -13.31
CA SER A 238 -12.45 -22.17 -12.21
C SER A 238 -13.09 -23.54 -12.12
#